data_AF-A0A4R5VCE0-F1
#
_entry.id   AF-A0A4R5VCE0-F1
#
_cell.length_a   1.000
_cell.length_b   1.000
_cell.length_c   1.000
_cell.angle_alpha   90.00
_cell.angle_beta   90.00
_cell.angle_gamma   90.00
#
_symmetry.space_group_name_H-M   'P 1'
#
loop_
_entity.id
_entity.type
_entity.pdbx_description
1 polymer ?
#
loop_
_entity_poly.entity_id
_entity_poly.type
_entity_poly.pdbx_seq_one_letter_code
_entity_poly.pdbx_strand_id
1 'polypeptide(L)'
;MQKFHRILQIILLVYFVGILIFFIAFDTMGSLVGIAEATSNSVVKIMLTGLVLFLISWLIGKAVKSSLNGKIKKMESEMNSLKAKIYDFEHPKTMDKPKKETPQKPAEGDSGSIPPRQNFTED
;
A
#
# COMPACT_ATOMS: atom_id res chain seq x y z
N MET A 1 -5.05 12.57 7.64
CA MET A 1 -5.62 11.86 6.47
C MET A 1 -6.75 12.63 5.79
N GLN A 2 -7.84 12.99 6.49
CA GLN A 2 -9.01 13.62 5.85
C GLN A 2 -8.76 15.03 5.30
N LYS A 3 -7.96 15.84 5.99
CA LYS A 3 -7.61 17.21 5.53
C LYS A 3 -6.78 17.19 4.23
N PHE A 4 -5.84 16.26 4.11
CA PHE A 4 -5.01 16.10 2.90
C PHE A 4 -5.84 15.62 1.70
N HIS A 5 -6.71 14.63 1.92
CA HIS A 5 -7.62 14.15 0.88
C HIS A 5 -8.55 15.27 0.40
N ARG A 6 -9.09 16.06 1.34
CA ARG A 6 -9.94 17.21 1.03
C ARG A 6 -9.19 18.30 0.24
N ILE A 7 -7.95 18.61 0.61
CA ILE A 7 -7.11 19.57 -0.12
C ILE A 7 -6.81 19.08 -1.54
N LEU A 8 -6.47 17.80 -1.70
CA LEU A 8 -6.22 17.20 -3.01
C LEU A 8 -7.48 17.19 -3.89
N GLN A 9 -8.65 16.91 -3.30
CA GLN A 9 -9.94 17.01 -3.98
C GLN A 9 -10.27 18.44 -4.40
N ILE A 10 -9.97 19.44 -3.57
CA ILE A 10 -10.18 20.86 -3.90
C ILE A 10 -9.27 21.28 -5.06
N ILE A 11 -7.99 20.90 -5.04
CA ILE A 11 -7.06 21.19 -6.14
C ILE A 11 -7.53 20.51 -7.44
N LEU A 12 -7.98 19.26 -7.34
CA LEU A 12 -8.52 18.52 -8.48
C LEU A 12 -9.83 19.15 -9.00
N LEU A 13 -10.71 19.60 -8.11
CA LEU A 13 -11.94 20.31 -8.46
C LEU A 13 -11.62 21.61 -9.20
N VAL A 14 -10.69 22.42 -8.68
CA VAL A 14 -10.25 23.66 -9.33
C VAL A 14 -9.64 23.38 -10.70
N TYR A 15 -8.87 22.30 -10.85
CA TYR A 15 -8.33 21.87 -12.14
C TYR A 15 -9.44 21.52 -13.15
N PHE A 16 -10.45 20.73 -12.74
CA PHE A 16 -11.58 20.39 -13.61
C PHE A 16 -12.47 21.59 -13.93
N VAL A 17 -12.72 22.47 -12.97
CA VAL A 17 -13.49 23.71 -13.18
C VAL A 17 -12.75 24.64 -14.14
N GLY A 18 -11.43 24.78 -14.00
CA GLY A 18 -10.61 25.54 -14.93
C GLY A 18 -10.64 24.98 -16.35
N ILE A 19 -10.54 23.65 -16.50
CA ILE A 19 -10.69 22.97 -17.80
C ILE A 19 -12.11 23.13 -18.36
N LEU A 20 -13.14 23.06 -17.54
CA LEU A 20 -14.54 23.22 -17.96
C LEU A 20 -14.80 24.64 -18.45
N ILE A 21 -14.33 25.65 -17.71
CA ILE A 21 -14.38 27.05 -18.15
C ILE A 21 -13.59 27.23 -19.43
N PHE A 22 -12.40 26.62 -19.54
CA PHE A 22 -11.61 26.64 -20.77
C PHE A 22 -12.36 26.02 -21.94
N PHE A 23 -13.04 24.87 -21.77
CA PHE A 23 -13.85 24.21 -22.80
C PHE A 23 -15.05 25.05 -23.23
N ILE A 24 -15.80 25.63 -22.28
CA ILE A 24 -16.98 26.47 -22.57
C ILE A 24 -16.55 27.78 -23.24
N ALA A 25 -15.46 28.38 -22.75
CA ALA A 25 -14.89 29.57 -23.33
C ALA A 25 -14.08 29.28 -24.60
N PHE A 26 -13.86 28.02 -24.99
CA PHE A 26 -13.03 27.68 -26.14
C PHE A 26 -13.65 28.17 -27.45
N ASP A 27 -14.97 27.99 -27.60
CA ASP A 27 -15.72 28.50 -28.77
C ASP A 27 -15.74 30.04 -28.79
N THR A 28 -15.90 30.68 -27.62
CA THR A 28 -16.08 32.14 -27.54
C THR A 28 -14.75 32.91 -27.53
N MET A 29 -13.75 32.42 -26.82
CA MET A 29 -12.41 32.98 -26.69
C MET A 29 -11.52 32.56 -27.88
N GLY A 30 -11.74 31.38 -28.47
CA GLY A 30 -11.13 31.01 -29.75
C GLY A 30 -11.51 31.97 -30.88
N SER A 31 -12.77 32.43 -30.90
CA SER A 31 -13.24 33.47 -31.82
C SER A 31 -12.71 34.87 -31.49
N LEU A 32 -12.53 35.23 -30.22
CA LEU A 32 -12.11 36.59 -29.80
C LEU A 32 -10.59 36.81 -29.84
N VAL A 33 -9.81 35.75 -29.67
CA VAL A 33 -8.33 35.77 -29.66
C VAL A 33 -7.75 35.45 -31.05
N GLY A 34 -8.61 35.29 -32.07
CA GLY A 34 -8.18 34.99 -33.44
C GLY A 34 -7.68 33.56 -33.64
N ILE A 35 -8.01 32.64 -32.73
CA ILE A 35 -7.68 31.22 -32.83
C ILE A 35 -8.86 30.51 -33.52
N ALA A 36 -9.13 30.92 -34.76
CA ALA A 36 -10.20 30.35 -35.59
C ALA A 36 -9.91 28.90 -36.05
N GLU A 37 -8.83 28.27 -35.57
CA GLU A 37 -8.44 26.91 -35.94
C GLU A 37 -8.07 26.11 -34.70
N ALA A 38 -9.04 25.93 -33.81
CA ALA A 38 -9.00 24.83 -32.87
C ALA A 38 -9.22 23.48 -33.58
N THR A 39 -8.28 23.13 -34.47
CA THR A 39 -8.25 21.85 -35.19
C THR A 39 -8.11 20.70 -34.17
N SER A 40 -8.64 19.51 -34.49
CA SER A 40 -8.61 18.30 -33.63
C SER A 40 -7.25 18.02 -32.96
N ASN A 41 -6.15 18.46 -33.57
CA ASN A 41 -4.79 18.39 -33.04
C ASN A 41 -4.62 19.13 -31.70
N SER A 42 -5.23 20.32 -31.53
CA SER A 42 -5.18 21.09 -30.28
C SER A 42 -5.90 20.38 -29.14
N VAL A 43 -7.05 19.77 -29.42
CA VAL A 43 -7.82 18.97 -28.45
C VAL A 43 -7.02 17.74 -28.01
N VAL A 44 -6.39 17.03 -28.94
CA VAL A 44 -5.52 15.88 -28.64
C VAL A 44 -4.34 16.29 -27.76
N LYS A 45 -3.69 17.42 -28.05
CA LYS A 45 -2.57 17.94 -27.23
C LYS A 45 -3.00 18.27 -25.80
N ILE A 46 -4.17 18.88 -25.62
CA ILE A 46 -4.71 19.19 -24.29
C ILE A 46 -5.03 17.90 -23.53
N MET A 47 -5.68 16.92 -24.18
CA MET A 47 -5.97 15.61 -23.59
C MET A 47 -4.68 14.86 -23.21
N LEU A 48 -3.67 14.87 -24.07
CA LEU A 48 -2.39 14.22 -23.82
C LEU A 48 -1.64 14.88 -22.65
N THR A 49 -1.66 16.21 -22.59
CA THR A 49 -1.05 16.96 -21.48
C THR A 49 -1.77 16.66 -20.16
N GLY A 50 -3.11 16.60 -20.18
CA GLY A 50 -3.92 16.18 -19.03
C GLY A 50 -3.64 14.74 -18.59
N LEU A 51 -3.49 13.81 -19.54
CA LEU A 51 -3.11 12.42 -19.27
C LEU A 51 -1.73 12.33 -18.59
N VAL A 52 -0.74 13.08 -19.09
CA VAL A 52 0.60 13.10 -18.50
C VAL A 52 0.56 13.63 -17.06
N LEU A 53 -0.14 14.74 -16.82
CA LEU A 53 -0.32 15.28 -15.47
C LEU A 53 -1.05 14.30 -14.55
N PHE A 54 -2.07 13.61 -15.06
CA PHE A 54 -2.79 12.57 -14.33
C PHE A 54 -1.87 11.41 -13.96
N LEU A 55 -1.06 10.91 -14.90
CA LEU A 55 -0.14 9.81 -14.67
C LEU A 55 0.92 10.17 -13.63
N ILE A 56 1.50 11.37 -13.70
CA ILE A 56 2.46 11.86 -12.71
C ILE A 56 1.80 11.92 -11.32
N SER A 57 0.61 12.51 -11.22
CA SER A 57 -0.15 12.60 -9.97
C SER A 57 -0.48 11.22 -9.40
N TRP A 58 -0.91 10.28 -10.25
CA TRP A 58 -1.22 8.91 -9.85
C TRP A 58 0.01 8.17 -9.33
N LEU A 59 1.16 8.32 -10.01
CA LEU A 59 2.42 7.67 -9.64
C LEU A 59 2.93 8.20 -8.30
N ILE A 60 2.91 9.52 -8.10
CA ILE A 60 3.25 10.15 -6.80
C ILE A 60 2.31 9.66 -5.70
N GLY A 61 1.00 9.63 -5.96
CA GLY A 61 0.00 9.14 -5.00
C GLY A 61 0.22 7.68 -4.60
N LYS A 62 0.58 6.83 -5.56
CA LYS A 62 0.92 5.41 -5.31
C LYS A 62 2.21 5.28 -4.50
N ALA A 63 3.24 6.05 -4.82
CA ALA A 63 4.52 6.03 -4.12
C ALA A 63 4.38 6.47 -2.65
N VAL A 64 3.64 7.56 -2.41
CA VAL A 64 3.38 8.06 -1.05
C VAL A 64 2.60 7.02 -0.24
N LYS A 65 1.52 6.44 -0.78
CA LYS A 65 0.78 5.36 -0.10
C LYS A 65 1.69 4.17 0.23
N SER A 66 2.54 3.74 -0.71
CA SER A 66 3.47 2.64 -0.49
C SER A 66 4.47 2.93 0.63
N SER A 67 5.02 4.15 0.67
CA SER A 67 5.94 4.59 1.73
C SER A 67 5.28 4.59 3.11
N LEU A 68 4.06 5.13 3.21
CA LEU A 68 3.32 5.15 4.47
C LEU A 68 3.02 3.72 4.96
N ASN A 69 2.61 2.83 4.06
CA ASN A 69 2.33 1.43 4.42
C ASN A 69 3.60 0.70 4.88
N GLY A 70 4.75 0.99 4.26
CA GLY A 70 6.04 0.47 4.69
C GLY A 70 6.42 0.96 6.09
N LYS A 71 6.21 2.25 6.39
CA LYS A 71 6.44 2.79 7.75
C LYS A 71 5.54 2.15 8.80
N ILE A 72 4.27 1.94 8.49
CA ILE A 72 3.32 1.27 9.39
C ILE A 72 3.77 -0.16 9.68
N LYS A 73 4.09 -0.94 8.65
CA LYS A 73 4.61 -2.31 8.82
C LYS A 73 5.89 -2.37 9.65
N LYS A 74 6.81 -1.42 9.44
CA LYS A 74 8.04 -1.32 10.24
C LYS A 74 7.72 -1.08 11.72
N MET A 75 6.81 -0.13 11.99
CA MET A 75 6.38 0.20 13.35
C MET A 75 5.69 -0.99 14.04
N GLU A 76 4.83 -1.71 13.32
CA GLU A 76 4.20 -2.94 13.82
C GLU A 76 5.25 -4.02 14.16
N SER A 77 6.25 -4.20 13.30
CA SER A 77 7.34 -5.15 13.54
C SER A 77 8.19 -4.76 14.76
N GLU A 78 8.55 -3.47 14.88
CA GLU A 78 9.32 -2.98 16.03
C GLU A 78 8.52 -3.17 17.32
N MET A 79 7.23 -2.84 17.32
CA MET A 79 6.34 -3.04 18.47
C MET A 79 6.21 -4.52 18.87
N ASN A 80 6.05 -5.43 17.90
CA ASN A 80 6.02 -6.86 18.18
C ASN A 80 7.36 -7.35 18.77
N SER A 81 8.49 -6.85 18.28
CA SER A 81 9.81 -7.20 18.85
C SER A 81 9.96 -6.70 20.29
N LEU A 82 9.45 -5.52 20.60
CA LEU A 82 9.46 -4.94 21.95
C LEU A 82 8.58 -5.76 22.88
N LYS A 83 7.38 -6.13 22.44
CA LYS A 83 6.48 -7.03 23.20
C LYS A 83 7.15 -8.37 23.50
N ALA A 84 7.82 -8.97 22.53
CA ALA A 84 8.55 -10.21 22.73
C ALA A 84 9.70 -10.06 23.75
N LYS A 85 10.48 -8.98 23.65
CA LYS A 85 11.54 -8.69 24.63
C LYS A 85 10.99 -8.48 26.04
N ILE A 86 9.90 -7.71 26.17
CA ILE A 86 9.25 -7.47 27.47
C ILE A 86 8.74 -8.79 28.04
N TYR A 87 8.11 -9.63 27.22
CA TYR A 87 7.68 -10.96 27.64
C TYR A 87 8.84 -11.82 28.14
N ASP A 88 9.97 -11.84 27.42
CA ASP A 88 11.19 -12.53 27.83
C ASP A 88 11.82 -11.95 29.11
N PHE A 89 11.66 -10.64 29.36
CA PHE A 89 12.10 -9.98 30.60
C PHE A 89 11.19 -10.30 31.78
N GLU A 90 9.87 -10.37 31.56
CA GLU A 90 8.87 -10.70 32.59
C GLU A 90 8.83 -12.21 32.89
N HIS A 91 9.22 -13.03 31.91
CA HIS A 91 9.38 -14.48 32.05
C HIS A 91 10.84 -14.84 31.78
N PRO A 92 11.78 -14.43 32.67
CA PRO A 92 13.17 -14.81 32.51
C PRO A 92 13.21 -16.33 32.41
N LYS A 93 13.77 -16.84 31.31
CA LYS A 93 13.91 -18.28 31.09
C LYS A 93 14.67 -18.83 32.29
N THR A 94 13.93 -19.44 33.21
CA THR A 94 14.53 -20.22 34.28
C THR A 94 15.37 -21.28 33.58
N MET A 95 16.69 -21.20 33.79
CA MET A 95 17.61 -22.23 33.35
C MET A 95 17.32 -23.48 34.17
N ASP A 96 16.28 -24.21 33.79
CA ASP A 96 16.04 -25.57 34.28
C ASP A 96 15.34 -26.37 33.19
N LYS A 97 16.14 -26.82 32.21
CA LYS A 97 16.20 -28.23 31.84
C LYS A 97 17.41 -28.51 30.95
N PRO A 98 18.08 -29.65 31.18
CA PRO A 98 19.43 -29.90 30.70
C PRO A 98 19.46 -30.19 29.19
N LYS A 99 20.62 -29.93 28.58
CA LYS A 99 21.02 -30.43 27.26
C LYS A 99 20.60 -31.90 27.13
N LYS A 100 19.63 -32.19 26.27
CA LYS A 100 19.56 -33.52 25.65
C LYS A 100 20.45 -33.48 24.43
N GLU A 101 21.52 -34.23 24.55
CA GLU A 101 22.53 -34.54 23.57
C GLU A 101 21.89 -34.87 22.22
N THR A 102 22.51 -34.33 21.18
CA THR A 102 22.31 -34.70 19.79
C THR A 102 22.55 -36.20 19.61
N PRO A 103 21.61 -36.99 19.07
CA PRO A 103 21.94 -38.25 18.43
C PRO A 103 22.15 -37.99 16.94
N GLN A 104 23.28 -38.48 16.44
CA GLN A 104 23.67 -38.52 15.05
C GLN A 104 22.52 -38.90 14.12
N LYS A 105 22.50 -38.26 12.94
CA LYS A 105 21.75 -38.67 11.75
C LYS A 105 21.98 -40.16 11.44
N PRO A 106 20.93 -40.97 11.26
CA PRO A 106 20.98 -42.11 10.36
C PRO A 106 20.05 -41.85 9.16
N ALA A 107 20.37 -42.55 8.08
CA ALA A 107 19.75 -42.47 6.78
C ALA A 107 18.27 -42.90 6.77
N GLU A 108 17.65 -42.56 5.64
CA GLU A 108 16.46 -43.16 5.02
C GLU A 108 15.83 -44.37 5.70
N GLY A 109 14.51 -44.32 5.87
CA GLY A 109 13.71 -45.53 6.00
C GLY A 109 12.58 -45.43 7.03
N ASP A 110 11.37 -45.42 6.48
CA ASP A 110 10.18 -46.09 7.01
C ASP A 110 9.19 -45.38 7.96
N SER A 111 7.98 -45.31 7.41
CA SER A 111 6.65 -45.47 8.01
C SER A 111 6.36 -45.06 9.46
N GLY A 112 5.46 -44.06 9.55
CA GLY A 112 4.26 -44.16 10.38
C GLY A 112 4.44 -44.27 11.89
N SER A 113 4.67 -43.13 12.55
CA SER A 113 4.46 -43.02 14.01
C SER A 113 3.70 -41.74 14.33
N ILE A 114 2.40 -41.77 14.04
CA ILE A 114 1.43 -40.84 14.64
C ILE A 114 1.01 -41.49 15.96
N PRO A 115 1.18 -40.85 17.13
CA PRO A 115 0.73 -41.43 18.39
C PRO A 115 -0.82 -41.58 18.38
N PRO A 116 -1.36 -42.68 18.92
CA PRO A 116 -2.80 -42.97 18.86
C PRO A 116 -3.62 -41.91 19.61
N ARG A 117 -4.66 -41.38 18.95
CA ARG A 117 -5.65 -40.49 19.56
C ARG A 117 -6.51 -41.28 20.55
N GLN A 118 -6.59 -40.80 21.80
CA GLN A 118 -7.54 -41.31 22.79
C GLN A 118 -8.93 -40.72 22.48
N ASN A 119 -9.86 -41.55 22.02
CA ASN A 119 -11.29 -41.21 22.01
C ASN A 119 -11.87 -41.61 23.36
N PHE A 120 -12.37 -40.65 24.13
CA PHE A 120 -13.22 -40.93 25.29
C PHE A 120 -14.65 -41.09 24.78
N THR A 121 -15.24 -42.25 25.05
CA THR A 121 -16.69 -42.48 24.93
C THR A 121 -17.11 -42.99 26.29
N GLU A 122 -17.82 -42.16 27.06
CA GLU A 122 -18.47 -42.54 28.32
C GLU A 122 -19.79 -43.23 27.95
N ASP A 123 -20.07 -44.37 28.58
CA ASP A 123 -21.35 -45.12 28.48
C ASP A 123 -22.49 -44.41 29.23
#